data_AF-A0A2M7RL18-F1
#
_entry.id   AF-A0A2M7RL18-F1
#
_cell.length_a   1.000
_cell.length_b   1.000
_cell.length_c   1.000
_cell.angle_alpha   90.00
_cell.angle_beta   90.00
_cell.angle_gamma   90.00
#
_symmetry.space_group_name_H-M   'P 1'
#
loop_
_entity.id
_entity.type
_entity.pdbx_description
1 polymer ?
#
loop_
_entity_poly.entity_id
_entity_poly.type
_entity_poly.pdbx_seq_one_letter_code
_entity_poly.pdbx_strand_id
1 'polypeptide(L)'
;MVEVRKKDGESIESLIRRFSKRVQQSGVLIRAKKSRFKESEKNRREQRDDAIRRQKIREKKEYLRKIGKLDDFENARFKTSRGRPNR
;
A
#
# COMPACT_ATOMS: atom_id res chain seq x y z
N MET A 1 10.03 -16.44 -3.35
CA MET A 1 8.99 -17.48 -3.41
C MET A 1 8.23 -17.47 -2.09
N VAL A 2 6.89 -17.56 -2.10
CA VAL A 2 6.09 -17.64 -0.88
C VAL A 2 5.67 -19.09 -0.69
N GLU A 3 6.20 -19.73 0.34
CA GLU A 3 5.86 -21.11 0.70
C GLU A 3 5.27 -21.14 2.11
N VAL A 4 4.25 -21.96 2.31
CA VAL A 4 3.68 -22.26 3.63
C VAL A 4 3.46 -23.77 3.70
N ARG A 5 4.06 -24.42 4.71
CA ARG A 5 3.84 -25.84 5.00
C ARG A 5 2.73 -26.01 6.03
N LYS A 6 1.97 -27.08 5.88
CA LYS A 6 0.94 -27.50 6.83
C LYS A 6 1.61 -27.88 8.16
N LYS A 7 1.03 -27.45 9.27
CA LYS A 7 1.44 -27.87 10.61
C LYS A 7 0.59 -29.06 11.08
N ASP A 8 1.12 -29.87 11.98
CA ASP A 8 0.36 -30.97 12.59
C ASP A 8 -0.81 -30.42 13.40
N GLY A 9 -1.98 -31.04 13.23
CA GLY A 9 -3.24 -30.59 13.85
C GLY A 9 -3.88 -29.34 13.21
N GLU A 10 -3.33 -28.80 12.12
CA GLU A 10 -3.89 -27.61 11.45
C GLU A 10 -5.06 -27.93 10.51
N SER A 11 -6.14 -27.15 10.61
CA SER A 11 -7.23 -27.17 9.63
C SER A 11 -6.81 -26.56 8.28
N ILE A 12 -7.40 -27.06 7.20
CA ILE A 12 -7.10 -26.57 5.83
C ILE A 12 -7.42 -25.06 5.72
N GLU A 13 -8.48 -24.59 6.35
CA GLU A 13 -8.84 -23.16 6.33
C GLU A 13 -7.77 -22.27 6.97
N SER A 14 -7.22 -22.70 8.11
CA SER A 14 -6.14 -21.97 8.80
C SER A 14 -4.90 -21.87 7.91
N LEU A 15 -4.56 -22.95 7.22
CA LEU A 15 -3.45 -22.98 6.26
C LEU A 15 -3.66 -21.97 5.11
N ILE A 16 -4.87 -21.94 4.52
CA ILE A 16 -5.21 -20.99 3.44
C ILE A 16 -5.15 -19.54 3.92
N ARG A 17 -5.61 -19.26 5.15
CA ARG A 17 -5.51 -17.92 5.75
C ARG A 17 -4.06 -17.49 5.93
N ARG A 18 -3.20 -18.37 6.45
CA ARG A 18 -1.75 -18.10 6.58
C ARG A 18 -1.09 -17.86 5.23
N PHE A 19 -1.41 -18.67 4.23
CA PHE A 19 -0.90 -18.50 2.87
C PHE A 19 -1.32 -17.14 2.30
N SER A 20 -2.61 -16.80 2.37
CA SER A 20 -3.14 -15.52 1.88
C SER A 20 -2.46 -14.33 2.55
N LYS A 21 -2.30 -14.37 3.88
CA LYS A 21 -1.58 -13.34 4.64
C LYS A 21 -0.12 -13.24 4.21
N ARG A 22 0.56 -14.36 4.02
CA ARG A 22 1.97 -14.40 3.59
C ARG A 22 2.15 -13.86 2.17
N VAL A 23 1.23 -14.15 1.26
CA VAL A 23 1.20 -13.61 -0.10
C VAL A 23 1.01 -12.10 -0.07
N GLN A 24 0.04 -11.60 0.71
CA GLN A 24 -0.18 -10.15 0.88
C GLN A 24 1.05 -9.45 1.44
N GLN A 25 1.62 -9.97 2.54
CA GLN A 25 2.81 -9.41 3.17
C GLN A 25 4.05 -9.46 2.27
N SER A 26 4.19 -10.50 1.45
CA SER A 26 5.31 -10.63 0.52
C SER A 26 5.32 -9.56 -0.58
N GLY A 27 4.15 -8.95 -0.87
CA GLY A 27 3.99 -8.00 -1.96
C GLY A 27 4.25 -8.59 -3.36
N VAL A 28 4.37 -9.92 -3.50
CA VAL A 28 4.73 -10.58 -4.76
C VAL A 28 3.76 -10.21 -5.89
N LEU A 29 2.46 -10.13 -5.60
CA LEU A 29 1.44 -9.72 -6.55
C LEU A 29 1.56 -8.25 -6.95
N ILE A 30 1.90 -7.37 -6.00
CA ILE A 30 2.09 -5.93 -6.28
C ILE A 30 3.29 -5.74 -7.19
N ARG A 31 4.40 -6.44 -6.90
CA ARG A 31 5.60 -6.41 -7.74
C ARG A 31 5.32 -6.93 -9.15
N ALA A 32 4.67 -8.09 -9.26
CA ALA A 32 4.31 -8.68 -10.55
C ALA A 32 3.39 -7.76 -11.37
N LYS A 33 2.39 -7.12 -10.73
CA LYS A 33 1.53 -6.14 -11.40
C LYS A 33 2.32 -4.91 -11.87
N LYS A 34 3.25 -4.41 -11.05
CA LYS A 34 4.08 -3.24 -11.39
C LYS A 34 5.03 -3.53 -12.55
N SER A 35 5.66 -4.71 -12.58
CA SER A 35 6.61 -5.10 -13.62
C SER A 35 5.96 -5.72 -14.86
N ARG A 36 4.63 -5.81 -14.92
CA ARG A 36 3.91 -6.42 -16.05
C ARG A 36 4.18 -5.70 -17.37
N PHE A 37 4.40 -4.39 -17.31
CA PHE A 37 4.64 -3.54 -18.48
C PHE A 37 5.88 -2.68 -18.25
N LYS A 38 6.55 -2.29 -19.34
CA LYS A 38 7.66 -1.34 -19.28
C LYS A 38 7.11 0.05 -18.93
N GLU A 39 7.61 0.65 -17.86
CA GLU A 39 7.33 2.03 -17.49
C GLU A 39 8.38 2.93 -18.16
N SER A 40 7.93 3.94 -18.91
CA SER A 40 8.82 4.97 -19.47
C SER A 40 9.34 5.89 -18.37
N GLU A 41 10.54 6.43 -18.56
CA GLU A 41 11.05 7.45 -17.64
C GLU A 41 10.18 8.71 -17.67
N LYS A 42 9.98 9.31 -16.50
CA LYS A 42 9.17 10.53 -16.36
C LYS A 42 9.84 11.69 -17.07
N ASN A 43 9.07 12.47 -17.81
CA ASN A 43 9.59 13.68 -18.43
C ASN A 43 9.86 14.78 -17.37
N ARG A 44 10.60 15.84 -17.73
CA ARG A 44 10.96 16.93 -16.80
C ARG A 44 9.75 17.61 -16.15
N ARG A 45 8.63 17.73 -16.88
CA ARG A 45 7.40 18.35 -16.39
C ARG A 45 6.72 17.46 -15.34
N GLU A 46 6.56 16.18 -15.63
CA GLU A 46 6.00 15.19 -14.71
C GLU A 46 6.82 15.08 -13.42
N GLN A 47 8.15 15.14 -13.52
CA GLN A 47 9.02 15.17 -12.35
C GLN A 47 8.78 16.41 -11.47
N ARG A 48 8.62 17.59 -12.09
CA ARG A 48 8.30 18.84 -11.38
C ARG A 48 6.92 18.77 -10.73
N ASP A 49 5.91 18.31 -11.45
CA ASP A 49 4.54 18.21 -10.95
C ASP A 49 4.46 17.25 -9.75
N ASP A 50 5.18 16.13 -9.82
CA ASP A 50 5.31 15.20 -8.69
C ASP A 50 6.01 15.82 -7.49
N ALA A 51 7.08 16.60 -7.71
CA ALA A 51 7.80 17.29 -6.63
C ALA A 51 6.90 18.32 -5.93
N ILE A 52 6.18 19.14 -6.70
CA ILE A 52 5.21 20.13 -6.20
C ILE A 52 4.12 19.43 -5.38
N ARG A 53 3.57 18.33 -5.89
CA ARG A 53 2.55 17.55 -5.17
C ARG A 53 3.08 16.99 -3.86
N ARG A 54 4.31 16.46 -3.84
CA ARG A 54 4.96 15.95 -2.61
C ARG A 54 5.15 17.07 -1.58
N GLN A 55 5.58 18.25 -2.02
CA GLN A 55 5.74 19.42 -1.16
C GLN A 55 4.40 19.84 -0.54
N LYS A 56 3.35 20.02 -1.35
CA LYS A 56 2.00 20.38 -0.86
C LYS A 56 1.47 19.40 0.18
N ILE A 57 1.68 18.09 -0.03
CA ILE A 57 1.27 17.06 0.94
C ILE A 57 2.07 17.17 2.24
N ARG A 58 3.38 17.45 2.16
CA ARG A 58 4.24 17.64 3.33
C ARG A 58 3.80 18.84 4.16
N GLU A 59 3.61 19.98 3.52
CA GLU A 59 3.15 21.22 4.17
C GLU A 59 1.78 21.01 4.85
N LYS A 60 0.85 20.34 4.15
CA LYS A 60 -0.46 20.00 4.72
C LYS A 60 -0.33 19.10 5.95
N LYS A 61 0.53 18.09 5.91
CA LYS A 61 0.77 17.20 7.06
C LYS A 61 1.39 17.97 8.23
N GLU A 62 2.35 18.85 7.98
CA GLU A 62 2.99 19.66 9.02
C GLU A 62 1.99 20.61 9.67
N TYR A 63 1.14 21.27 8.88
CA TYR A 63 0.06 22.10 9.39
C TYR A 63 -0.90 21.30 10.28
N LEU A 64 -1.37 20.14 9.79
CA LEU A 64 -2.26 19.25 10.54
C LEU A 64 -1.63 18.74 11.84
N ARG A 65 -0.32 18.49 11.82
CA ARG A 65 0.46 18.13 13.02
C ARG A 65 0.47 19.27 14.03
N LYS A 66 0.70 20.51 13.59
CA LYS A 66 0.72 21.70 14.45
C LYS A 66 -0.63 21.94 15.14
N ILE A 67 -1.74 21.70 14.44
CA ILE A 67 -3.10 21.90 14.99
C ILE A 67 -3.67 20.64 15.67
N GLY A 68 -2.88 19.58 15.85
CA GLY A 68 -3.32 18.34 16.51
C GLY A 68 -4.30 17.45 15.73
N LYS A 69 -4.55 17.72 14.43
CA LYS A 69 -5.50 16.97 13.59
C LYS A 69 -4.83 16.00 12.61
N LEU A 70 -3.56 15.64 12.86
CA LEU A 70 -2.83 14.72 12.00
C LEU A 70 -3.43 13.31 12.04
N ASP A 71 -3.86 12.87 13.21
CA ASP A 71 -4.43 11.53 13.41
C ASP A 71 -5.71 11.35 12.60
N ASP A 72 -6.60 12.35 12.53
CA ASP A 72 -7.80 12.32 11.69
C ASP A 72 -7.47 12.20 10.20
N PHE A 73 -6.42 12.88 9.75
CA PHE A 73 -5.96 12.82 8.37
C PHE A 73 -5.36 11.46 8.01
N GLU A 74 -4.51 10.91 8.89
CA GLU A 74 -3.96 9.57 8.70
C GLU A 74 -5.08 8.52 8.78
N ASN A 75 -6.01 8.64 9.73
CA ASN A 75 -7.17 7.77 9.87
C ASN A 75 -8.08 7.78 8.63
N ALA A 76 -8.35 8.95 8.03
CA ALA A 76 -9.10 9.05 6.78
C ALA A 76 -8.37 8.38 5.60
N ARG A 77 -7.04 8.50 5.55
CA ARG A 77 -6.19 7.83 4.55
C ARG A 77 -6.18 6.30 4.73
N PHE A 78 -6.22 5.82 5.97
CA PHE A 78 -6.31 4.39 6.27
C PHE A 78 -7.70 3.82 5.97
N LYS A 79 -8.78 4.58 6.22
CA LYS A 79 -10.16 4.17 5.87
C LYS A 79 -10.35 4.02 4.36
N THR A 80 -9.82 4.96 3.58
CA THR A 80 -9.89 4.91 2.11
C THR A 80 -9.04 3.78 1.48
N SER A 81 -7.95 3.37 2.12
CA SER A 81 -7.09 2.27 1.65
C SER A 81 -7.59 0.87 2.04
N ARG A 82 -8.40 0.74 3.10
CA ARG A 82 -9.07 -0.53 3.47
C ARG A 82 -10.50 -0.69 2.93
N GLY A 83 -11.02 0.31 2.21
CA GLY A 83 -12.46 0.47 1.96
C GLY A 83 -12.92 0.53 0.50
N ARG A 84 -12.11 0.14 -0.49
CA ARG A 84 -12.66 -0.22 -1.81
C ARG A 84 -12.80 -1.74 -1.87
N PRO A 85 -13.99 -2.33 -1.57
CA PRO A 85 -14.30 -3.60 -2.18
C PRO A 85 -14.20 -3.38 -3.69
N ASN A 86 -13.52 -4.28 -4.39
CA ASN A 86 -13.59 -4.33 -5.85
C ASN A 86 -15.09 -4.34 -6.22
N ARG A 87 -15.59 -3.21 -6.73
CA ARG A 87 -16.69 -3.20 -7.70
C ARG A 87 -16.05 -3.08 -9.06
#